data_AF-A0A7S0VHT3-F1
#
_entry.id   AF-A0A7S0VHT3-F1
#
_cell.length_a   1.000
_cell.length_b   1.000
_cell.length_c   1.000
_cell.angle_alpha   90.00
_cell.angle_beta   90.00
_cell.angle_gamma   90.00
#
_symmetry.space_group_name_H-M   'P 1'
#
loop_
_entity.id
_entity.type
_entity.pdbx_description
1 polymer ?
#
loop_
_entity_poly.entity_id
_entity_poly.type
_entity_poly.pdbx_seq_one_letter_code
_entity_poly.pdbx_strand_id
1 'polypeptide(L)'
;APIKLLKKIEEDVKAIAVHRGEVFIAGREGAASSIDFVTGQKRRFFGRKDAKVSSMVVVDSGPGTPTFLWVGLASGEICVYPVDEDPDPESGGASVVAARTWAAHQGGVNALLPSPGARGRVVSGGADW
;
A
#
# COMPACT_ATOMS: atom_id res chain seq x y z
N ALA A 1 -4.87 20.33 16.47
CA ALA A 1 -6.03 19.41 16.43
C ALA A 1 -6.00 18.62 15.11
N PRO A 2 -5.50 17.37 15.08
CA PRO A 2 -5.35 16.62 13.83
C PRO A 2 -6.56 15.70 13.61
N ILE A 3 -7.72 16.29 13.29
CA ILE A 3 -8.92 15.54 12.85
C ILE A 3 -9.60 16.30 11.69
N LYS A 4 -8.80 16.94 10.82
CA LYS A 4 -9.30 17.57 9.59
C LYS A 4 -8.93 16.79 8.32
N LEU A 5 -8.01 15.83 8.41
CA LEU A 5 -7.59 14.99 7.28
C LEU A 5 -8.67 14.04 6.76
N LEU A 6 -9.58 13.60 7.63
CA LEU A 6 -10.62 12.63 7.27
C LEU A 6 -11.73 13.22 6.41
N LYS A 7 -11.86 14.55 6.31
CA LYS A 7 -12.93 15.17 5.51
C LYS A 7 -12.72 15.10 4.00
N LYS A 8 -11.51 14.81 3.51
CA LYS A 8 -11.20 14.71 2.07
C LYS A 8 -10.89 13.29 1.60
N ILE A 9 -10.89 12.32 2.51
CA ILE A 9 -10.97 10.89 2.16
C ILE A 9 -12.47 10.60 2.00
N GLU A 10 -13.06 11.27 1.01
CA GLU A 10 -14.47 11.18 0.70
C GLU A 10 -14.72 9.82 0.02
N GLU A 11 -15.38 8.96 0.78
CA GLU A 11 -16.13 7.77 0.37
C GLU A 11 -15.32 6.62 -0.28
N ASP A 12 -15.25 5.52 0.47
CA ASP A 12 -14.84 4.18 0.04
C ASP A 12 -13.32 3.84 0.09
N VAL A 13 -12.73 3.99 1.28
CA VAL A 13 -11.43 3.38 1.61
C VAL A 13 -11.57 1.87 1.71
N LYS A 14 -10.74 1.14 0.95
CA LYS A 14 -10.71 -0.34 0.96
C LYS A 14 -9.58 -0.90 1.81
N ALA A 15 -8.44 -0.21 1.85
CA ALA A 15 -7.27 -0.68 2.57
C ALA A 15 -6.50 0.49 3.19
N ILE A 16 -5.96 0.25 4.38
CA ILE A 16 -5.10 1.18 5.11
C ILE A 16 -3.90 0.39 5.64
N ALA A 17 -2.72 1.00 5.58
CA ALA A 17 -1.55 0.55 6.32
C ALA A 17 -0.85 1.76 6.95
N VAL A 18 -0.14 1.55 8.06
CA VAL A 18 0.56 2.63 8.78
C VAL A 18 2.00 2.20 9.05
N HIS A 19 2.95 3.09 8.77
CA HIS A 19 4.36 2.85 9.05
C HIS A 19 5.06 4.16 9.38
N ARG A 20 5.76 4.20 10.54
CA ARG A 20 6.62 5.33 10.97
C ARG A 20 6.01 6.73 10.81
N GLY A 21 4.72 6.90 11.14
CA GLY A 21 4.04 8.19 11.06
C GLY A 21 3.52 8.58 9.66
N GLU A 22 3.62 7.67 8.70
CA GLU A 22 2.99 7.77 7.39
C GLU A 22 1.81 6.80 7.29
N VAL A 23 0.73 7.25 6.65
CA VAL A 23 -0.48 6.45 6.40
C VAL A 23 -0.60 6.17 4.92
N PHE A 24 -0.75 4.90 4.57
CA PHE A 24 -1.00 4.42 3.22
C PHE A 24 -2.49 4.11 3.10
N ILE A 25 -3.15 4.65 2.09
CA ILE A 25 -4.59 4.55 1.89
C ILE A 25 -4.87 4.20 0.44
N ALA A 26 -5.77 3.26 0.21
CA ALA A 26 -6.29 2.94 -1.12
C ALA A 26 -7.82 2.94 -1.10
N GLY A 27 -8.42 3.56 -2.11
CA GLY A 27 -9.87 3.64 -2.28
C GLY A 27 -10.41 2.75 -3.39
N ARG A 28 -11.74 2.80 -3.61
CA ARG A 28 -12.47 2.02 -4.63
C ARG A 28 -12.00 2.28 -6.06
N GLU A 29 -11.65 3.53 -6.35
CA GLU A 29 -11.27 4.04 -7.68
C GLU A 29 -9.82 3.67 -8.09
N GLY A 30 -9.08 3.01 -7.20
CA GLY A 30 -7.76 2.46 -7.51
C GLY A 30 -6.61 3.10 -6.73
N ALA A 31 -5.43 2.52 -6.95
CA ALA A 31 -4.08 2.84 -6.46
C ALA A 31 -3.92 3.31 -5.00
N ALA A 32 -2.91 2.76 -4.34
CA ALA A 32 -2.53 3.21 -3.01
C ALA A 32 -1.81 4.55 -3.07
N SER A 33 -1.98 5.36 -2.04
CA SER A 33 -1.28 6.63 -1.86
C SER A 33 -0.79 6.74 -0.43
N SER A 34 0.32 7.41 -0.20
CA SER A 34 0.76 7.71 1.15
C SER A 34 0.54 9.17 1.53
N ILE A 35 0.29 9.39 2.81
CA ILE A 35 -0.05 10.67 3.41
C ILE A 35 0.75 10.81 4.69
N ASP A 36 1.42 11.95 4.85
CA ASP A 36 2.05 12.32 6.11
C ASP A 36 0.98 12.53 7.19
N PHE A 37 1.10 11.85 8.33
CA PHE A 37 0.07 11.92 9.38
C PHE A 37 0.01 13.30 10.06
N VAL A 38 1.14 14.02 10.12
CA VAL A 38 1.26 15.29 10.84
C VAL A 38 0.81 16.45 9.97
N THR A 39 1.31 16.53 8.73
CA THR A 39 1.04 17.63 7.81
C THR A 39 -0.20 17.39 6.95
N GLY A 40 -0.60 16.12 6.80
CA GLY A 40 -1.67 15.70 5.90
C GLY A 40 -1.32 15.77 4.42
N GLN A 41 -0.06 16.02 4.10
CA GLN A 41 0.38 16.13 2.73
C GLN A 41 0.44 14.74 2.09
N LYS A 42 -0.18 14.59 0.92
CA LYS A 42 -0.01 13.41 0.07
C LYS A 42 1.42 13.39 -0.45
N ARG A 43 2.13 12.27 -0.28
CA ARG A 43 3.54 12.13 -0.63
C ARG A 43 3.75 11.31 -1.90
N ARG A 44 3.12 10.14 -1.98
CA ARG A 44 3.45 9.13 -3.00
C ARG A 44 2.22 8.45 -3.58
N PHE A 45 2.41 7.90 -4.76
CA PHE A 45 1.47 7.06 -5.46
C PHE A 45 2.07 5.67 -5.68
N PHE A 46 1.31 4.64 -5.31
CA PHE A 46 1.69 3.23 -5.37
C PHE A 46 0.59 2.48 -6.12
N GLY A 47 0.76 2.26 -7.41
CA GLY A 47 -0.28 1.57 -8.16
C GLY A 47 -0.08 1.60 -9.66
N ARG A 48 -0.95 0.85 -10.34
CA ARG A 48 -1.14 0.92 -11.79
C ARG A 48 -2.47 1.59 -12.06
N LYS A 49 -2.56 2.29 -13.18
CA LYS A 49 -3.85 2.79 -13.69
C LYS A 49 -4.83 1.61 -13.77
N ASP A 50 -6.04 1.80 -13.29
CA ASP A 50 -7.15 0.82 -13.31
C ASP A 50 -6.98 -0.44 -12.41
N ALA A 51 -5.94 -0.50 -11.57
CA ALA A 51 -5.78 -1.56 -10.58
C ALA A 51 -6.53 -1.23 -9.27
N LYS A 52 -7.55 -2.04 -8.95
CA LYS A 52 -8.34 -1.90 -7.73
C LYS A 52 -7.66 -2.61 -6.56
N VAL A 53 -7.24 -1.84 -5.57
CA VAL A 53 -6.64 -2.35 -4.34
C VAL A 53 -7.74 -2.89 -3.42
N SER A 54 -7.53 -4.09 -2.90
CA SER A 54 -8.44 -4.77 -1.98
C SER A 54 -7.83 -5.01 -0.60
N SER A 55 -6.51 -5.10 -0.49
CA SER A 55 -5.81 -5.26 0.79
C SER A 55 -4.40 -4.67 0.72
N MET A 56 -3.84 -4.26 1.86
CA MET A 56 -2.48 -3.73 1.94
C MET A 56 -1.83 -4.03 3.27
N VAL A 57 -0.50 -4.15 3.26
CA VAL A 57 0.29 -4.16 4.47
C VAL A 57 1.70 -3.64 4.23
N VAL A 58 2.27 -2.93 5.21
CA VAL A 58 3.68 -2.54 5.20
C VAL A 58 4.48 -3.58 5.97
N VAL A 59 5.59 -4.04 5.39
CA VAL A 59 6.46 -5.07 5.97
C VAL A 59 7.89 -4.56 6.03
N ASP A 60 8.45 -4.61 7.24
CA ASP A 60 9.87 -4.39 7.49
C ASP A 60 10.63 -5.72 7.29
N SER A 61 11.69 -5.68 6.49
CA SER A 61 12.53 -6.86 6.21
C SER A 61 13.67 -7.04 7.23
N GLY A 62 13.77 -6.13 8.21
CA GLY A 62 14.77 -6.10 9.28
C GLY A 62 15.67 -4.85 9.25
N PRO A 63 16.53 -4.69 10.28
CA PRO A 63 17.44 -3.55 10.37
C PRO A 63 18.33 -3.41 9.13
N GLY A 64 18.40 -2.20 8.57
CA GLY A 64 19.23 -1.89 7.40
C GLY A 64 18.73 -2.48 6.08
N THR A 65 17.50 -3.02 6.05
CA THR A 65 16.90 -3.55 4.83
C THR A 65 15.71 -2.69 4.39
N PRO A 66 15.36 -2.70 3.10
CA PRO A 66 14.22 -1.91 2.61
C PRO A 66 12.88 -2.38 3.21
N THR A 67 12.05 -1.40 3.51
CA THR A 67 10.64 -1.56 3.84
C THR A 67 9.82 -1.63 2.57
N PHE A 68 8.83 -2.51 2.54
CA PHE A 68 7.96 -2.68 1.39
C PHE A 68 6.49 -2.54 1.75
N LEU A 69 5.73 -1.89 0.86
CA LEU A 69 4.28 -1.93 0.83
C LEU A 69 3.86 -3.09 -0.07
N TRP A 70 3.16 -4.05 0.52
CA TRP A 70 2.52 -5.16 -0.17
C TRP A 70 1.07 -4.78 -0.44
N VAL A 71 0.65 -4.90 -1.69
CA VAL A 71 -0.67 -4.46 -2.17
C VAL A 71 -1.35 -5.62 -2.86
N GLY A 72 -2.47 -6.07 -2.31
CA GLY A 72 -3.34 -7.07 -2.91
C GLY A 72 -4.41 -6.40 -3.76
N LEU A 73 -4.67 -6.98 -4.94
CA LEU A 73 -5.61 -6.44 -5.91
C LEU A 73 -6.86 -7.30 -6.03
N ALA A 74 -7.95 -6.66 -6.45
CA ALA A 74 -9.21 -7.35 -6.75
C ALA A 74 -9.10 -8.34 -7.93
N SER A 75 -8.03 -8.24 -8.73
CA SER A 75 -7.68 -9.20 -9.79
C SER A 75 -7.05 -10.51 -9.27
N GLY A 76 -6.66 -10.58 -8.00
CA GLY A 76 -5.90 -11.71 -7.43
C GLY A 76 -4.38 -11.56 -7.52
N GLU A 77 -3.90 -10.47 -8.11
CA GLU A 77 -2.48 -10.12 -8.11
C GLU A 77 -2.05 -9.53 -6.76
N ILE A 78 -0.77 -9.69 -6.44
CA ILE A 78 -0.10 -8.94 -5.38
C ILE A 78 1.11 -8.21 -5.97
N CYS A 79 1.23 -6.93 -5.62
CA CYS A 79 2.33 -6.04 -6.00
C CYS A 79 3.15 -5.64 -4.78
N VAL A 80 4.45 -5.44 -4.96
CA VAL A 80 5.37 -4.99 -3.90
C VAL A 80 6.05 -3.70 -4.32
N TYR A 81 5.98 -2.69 -3.45
CA TYR A 81 6.57 -1.37 -3.71
C TYR A 81 7.56 -1.00 -2.62
N PRO A 82 8.74 -0.45 -2.96
CA PRO A 82 9.66 0.09 -1.96
C PRO A 82 9.05 1.32 -1.27
N VAL A 83 9.22 1.42 0.04
CA VAL A 83 8.71 2.52 0.88
C VAL A 83 9.81 3.45 1.37
N ASP A 84 11.06 3.01 1.41
CA ASP A 84 12.16 3.84 1.90
C ASP A 84 12.85 4.64 0.78
N GLU A 85 12.38 4.54 -0.46
CA GLU A 85 12.82 5.40 -1.56
C GLU A 85 12.11 6.75 -1.47
N ASP A 86 12.89 7.81 -1.22
CA ASP A 86 12.37 9.17 -1.21
C ASP A 86 11.94 9.55 -2.64
N PRO A 87 10.69 10.00 -2.82
CA PRO A 87 10.27 10.57 -4.09
C PRO A 87 11.07 11.85 -4.31
N ASP A 88 11.56 12.07 -5.53
CA ASP A 88 12.18 13.34 -5.91
C ASP A 88 11.25 14.50 -5.49
N PRO A 89 11.68 15.39 -4.58
CA PRO A 89 10.84 16.44 -4.03
C PRO A 89 10.32 17.44 -5.07
N GLU A 90 10.92 17.50 -6.27
CA GLU A 90 10.46 18.37 -7.36
C GLU A 90 9.32 17.75 -8.20
N SER A 91 9.03 16.45 -8.03
CA SER A 91 8.12 15.70 -8.92
C SER A 91 6.62 15.89 -8.65
N GLY A 92 6.21 16.67 -7.63
CA GLY A 92 4.79 16.87 -7.30
C GLY A 92 4.06 15.60 -6.81
N GLY A 93 4.83 14.54 -6.51
CA GLY A 93 4.38 13.21 -6.10
C GLY A 93 4.97 12.15 -7.02
N ALA A 94 6.01 11.44 -6.58
CA ALA A 94 6.60 10.39 -7.40
C ALA A 94 5.68 9.15 -7.45
N SER A 95 5.46 8.66 -8.66
CA SER A 95 4.87 7.34 -8.89
C SER A 95 5.91 6.28 -8.57
N VAL A 96 5.62 5.43 -7.59
CA VAL A 96 6.51 4.33 -7.19
C VAL A 96 6.21 3.11 -8.06
N VAL A 97 7.24 2.56 -8.69
CA VAL A 97 7.14 1.37 -9.54
C VAL A 97 7.16 0.11 -8.67
N ALA A 98 6.33 -0.88 -9.01
CA ALA A 98 6.35 -2.16 -8.31
C ALA A 98 7.69 -2.88 -8.57
N ALA A 99 8.39 -3.26 -7.50
CA ALA A 99 9.58 -4.08 -7.59
C ALA A 99 9.25 -5.51 -8.07
N ARG A 100 8.07 -6.02 -7.70
CA ARG A 100 7.57 -7.34 -8.12
C ARG A 100 6.04 -7.35 -8.21
N THR A 101 5.53 -8.21 -9.09
CA THR A 101 4.11 -8.53 -9.22
C THR A 101 3.95 -10.04 -9.42
N TRP A 102 2.96 -10.66 -8.79
CA TRP A 102 2.61 -12.07 -9.00
C TRP A 102 1.09 -12.23 -9.06
N ALA A 103 0.62 -13.14 -9.91
CA ALA A 103 -0.76 -13.64 -9.85
C ALA A 103 -0.83 -14.68 -8.73
N ALA A 104 -1.26 -14.25 -7.53
CA ALA A 104 -1.24 -15.10 -6.33
C ALA A 104 -2.54 -15.90 -6.15
N HIS A 105 -3.64 -15.36 -6.66
CA HIS A 105 -5.00 -15.86 -6.47
C HIS A 105 -5.77 -15.81 -7.80
N GLN A 106 -6.78 -16.67 -7.95
CA GLN A 106 -7.71 -16.67 -9.09
C GLN A 106 -8.83 -15.62 -8.92
N GLY A 107 -9.09 -15.20 -7.68
CA GLY A 107 -9.95 -14.05 -7.39
C GLY A 107 -9.29 -13.05 -6.45
N GLY A 108 -10.03 -12.00 -6.08
CA GLY A 108 -9.50 -10.85 -5.36
C GLY A 108 -8.77 -11.19 -4.05
N VAL A 109 -7.66 -10.50 -3.79
CA VAL A 109 -6.87 -10.69 -2.57
C VAL A 109 -7.51 -9.94 -1.41
N ASN A 110 -8.21 -10.67 -0.54
CA ASN A 110 -9.02 -10.10 0.53
C ASN A 110 -8.21 -9.76 1.79
N ALA A 111 -7.08 -10.42 2.01
CA ALA A 111 -6.26 -10.21 3.19
C ALA A 111 -4.77 -10.35 2.87
N LEU A 112 -3.98 -9.49 3.51
CA LEU A 112 -2.53 -9.59 3.57
C LEU A 112 -2.11 -9.39 5.03
N LEU A 113 -1.28 -10.30 5.55
CA LEU A 113 -0.76 -10.21 6.90
C LEU A 113 0.75 -10.47 6.91
N PRO A 114 1.56 -9.67 7.62
CA PRO A 114 2.98 -9.96 7.79
C PRO A 114 3.11 -11.27 8.57
N SER A 115 4.01 -12.14 8.15
CA SER A 115 4.26 -13.39 8.87
C SER A 115 5.11 -13.10 10.12
N PRO A 116 4.59 -13.33 11.34
CA PRO A 116 5.37 -13.09 12.56
C PRO A 116 6.60 -14.00 12.60
N GLY A 117 7.78 -13.41 12.78
CA GLY A 117 9.04 -14.16 12.85
C GLY A 117 9.68 -14.52 11.50
N ALA A 118 8.99 -14.32 10.37
CA ALA A 118 9.55 -14.48 9.03
C ALA A 118 9.67 -13.11 8.35
N ARG A 119 10.86 -12.49 8.48
CA ARG A 119 11.14 -11.16 7.94
C ARG A 119 10.88 -11.08 6.44
N GLY A 120 10.23 -10.00 6.00
CA GLY A 120 9.92 -9.78 4.59
C GLY A 120 9.00 -10.86 3.98
N ARG A 121 8.14 -11.49 4.77
CA ARG A 121 7.15 -12.48 4.30
C ARG A 121 5.73 -12.03 4.65
N VAL A 122 4.80 -12.35 3.76
CA VAL A 122 3.37 -12.06 3.89
C VAL A 122 2.59 -13.33 3.60
N VAL A 123 1.51 -13.53 4.34
CA VAL A 123 0.47 -14.52 4.04
C VAL A 123 -0.69 -13.79 3.36
N SER A 124 -1.20 -14.37 2.28
CA SER A 124 -2.34 -13.85 1.53
C SER A 124 -3.54 -14.80 1.58
N GLY A 125 -4.74 -14.21 1.57
CA GLY A 125 -5.99 -14.94 1.39
C GLY A 125 -6.79 -14.31 0.25
N GLY A 126 -7.32 -15.14 -0.65
CA GLY A 126 -8.06 -14.71 -1.85
C GLY A 126 -9.44 -15.35 -1.97
N ALA A 127 -10.25 -14.78 -2.86
CA ALA A 127 -11.59 -15.29 -3.22
C ALA A 127 -11.51 -16.23 -4.44
N ASP A 128 -10.88 -17.39 -4.27
CA ASP A 128 -10.55 -18.30 -5.38
C ASP A 128 -11.68 -19.28 -5.78
N TRP A 129 -12.84 -19.19 -5.12
CA TRP A 129 -13.93 -20.17 -5.20
C TRP A 129 -15.23 -19.58 -5.76
#